data_AF-A0A6S9IRY5-F1
#
_entry.id   AF-A0A6S9IRY5-F1
#
_cell.length_a   1.000
_cell.length_b   1.000
_cell.length_c   1.000
_cell.angle_alpha   90.00
_cell.angle_beta   90.00
_cell.angle_gamma   90.00
#
_symmetry.space_group_name_H-M   'P 1'
#
loop_
_entity.id
_entity.type
_entity.pdbx_description
1 polymer ?
#
loop_
_entity_poly.entity_id
_entity_poly.type
_entity_poly.pdbx_seq_one_letter_code
_entity_poly.pdbx_strand_id
1 'polypeptide(L)'
;MVEMQDTSCIAQLGWADMRLPLVYSVSWPHRLKLPYKPLDLAELSTLTFKRADNEKYPCINLAYEAGRAGGTMTAVLNAANEAANEKFRDDIGLGFLDIPKLIEATMEDHKADLKTSNVSLEDILTCDEWARAQVEAKIKEIQSGAQIFA
;
A
#
# COMPACT_ATOMS: atom_id res chain seq x y z
N MET A 1 9.25 -0.81 -13.99
CA MET A 1 10.15 -1.28 -15.07
C MET A 1 9.89 -2.76 -15.27
N VAL A 2 10.17 -3.28 -16.47
CA VAL A 2 10.05 -4.71 -16.76
C VAL A 2 11.45 -5.21 -17.16
N GLU A 3 11.95 -6.18 -16.42
CA GLU A 3 13.20 -6.90 -16.75
C GLU A 3 12.86 -8.11 -17.63
N MET A 4 13.58 -8.23 -18.74
CA MET A 4 13.37 -9.25 -19.75
C MET A 4 14.38 -10.40 -19.58
N GLN A 5 14.11 -11.57 -20.16
CA GLN A 5 15.00 -12.75 -20.05
C GLN A 5 16.40 -12.53 -20.64
N ASP A 6 16.51 -11.61 -21.60
CA ASP A 6 17.78 -11.19 -22.20
C ASP A 6 18.50 -10.10 -21.39
N THR A 7 18.06 -9.84 -20.15
CA THR A 7 18.55 -8.80 -19.23
C THR A 7 18.25 -7.36 -19.65
N SER A 8 17.56 -7.15 -20.78
CA SER A 8 17.12 -5.81 -21.16
C SER A 8 16.04 -5.30 -20.20
N CYS A 9 15.96 -3.98 -20.06
CA CYS A 9 14.97 -3.35 -19.20
C CYS A 9 14.12 -2.33 -19.96
N ILE A 10 12.80 -2.49 -19.87
CA ILE A 10 11.83 -1.58 -20.47
C ILE A 10 11.26 -0.67 -19.38
N ALA A 11 11.36 0.64 -19.59
CA ALA A 11 10.85 1.67 -18.71
C ALA A 11 9.88 2.59 -19.45
N GLN A 12 8.77 2.94 -18.79
CA GLN A 12 7.88 4.00 -19.23
C GLN A 12 8.21 5.27 -18.44
N LEU A 13 8.48 6.36 -19.15
CA LEU A 13 8.82 7.66 -18.57
C LEU A 13 7.80 8.70 -19.04
N GLY A 14 7.50 9.66 -18.17
CA GLY A 14 6.59 10.76 -18.47
C GLY A 14 6.57 11.74 -17.30
N TRP A 15 5.91 12.88 -17.51
CA TRP A 15 5.61 13.80 -16.41
C TRP A 15 4.69 13.12 -15.38
N ALA A 16 4.72 13.60 -14.13
CA ALA A 16 3.85 13.14 -13.04
C ALA A 16 2.41 13.61 -13.26
N ASP A 17 1.75 13.06 -14.29
CA ASP A 17 0.44 13.47 -14.75
C ASP A 17 -0.43 12.24 -15.08
N MET A 18 -1.50 12.05 -14.31
CA MET A 18 -2.42 10.91 -14.45
C MET A 18 -3.13 10.84 -15.81
N ARG A 19 -3.16 11.94 -16.58
CA ARG A 19 -3.71 11.93 -17.94
C ARG A 19 -2.91 11.02 -18.88
N LEU A 20 -1.61 10.84 -18.64
CA LEU A 20 -0.76 9.95 -19.43
C LEU A 20 -1.19 8.48 -19.34
N PRO A 21 -1.25 7.84 -18.14
CA PRO A 21 -1.74 6.47 -18.03
C PRO A 21 -3.23 6.33 -18.39
N LEU A 22 -4.08 7.32 -18.08
CA LEU A 22 -5.50 7.28 -18.44
C LEU A 22 -5.72 7.20 -19.95
N VAL A 23 -5.08 8.10 -20.71
CA VAL A 23 -5.20 8.09 -22.18
C VAL A 23 -4.64 6.81 -22.76
N TYR A 24 -3.50 6.32 -22.24
CA TYR A 24 -2.95 5.05 -22.67
C TYR A 24 -3.95 3.90 -22.50
N SER A 25 -4.59 3.79 -21.33
CA SER A 25 -5.57 2.73 -21.06
C SER A 25 -6.81 2.81 -21.96
N VAL A 26 -7.34 4.02 -22.19
CA VAL A 26 -8.56 4.23 -23.00
C VAL A 26 -8.30 4.08 -24.50
N SER A 27 -7.13 4.52 -24.98
CA SER A 27 -6.81 4.48 -26.42
C SER A 27 -6.09 3.21 -26.85
N TRP A 28 -5.79 2.29 -25.93
CA TRP A 28 -5.04 1.07 -26.24
C TRP A 28 -5.75 0.26 -27.35
N PRO A 29 -5.02 -0.27 -28.35
CA PRO A 29 -3.56 -0.29 -28.51
C PRO A 29 -2.98 0.97 -29.17
N HIS A 30 -3.83 1.89 -29.64
CA HIS A 30 -3.43 3.11 -30.35
C HIS A 30 -2.82 4.17 -29.42
N ARG A 31 -2.16 5.16 -30.01
CA ARG A 31 -1.62 6.34 -29.31
C ARG A 31 -2.29 7.59 -29.84
N LEU A 32 -2.76 8.43 -28.92
CA LEU A 32 -3.32 9.73 -29.25
C LEU A 32 -2.26 10.82 -29.13
N LYS A 33 -2.25 11.77 -30.06
CA LYS A 33 -1.45 12.99 -29.94
C LYS A 33 -2.12 13.90 -28.91
N LEU A 34 -1.38 14.24 -27.87
CA LEU A 34 -1.87 15.10 -26.79
C LEU A 34 -1.15 16.45 -26.84
N PRO A 35 -1.80 17.56 -26.49
CA PRO A 35 -1.21 18.90 -26.49
C PRO A 35 -0.35 19.16 -25.23
N TYR A 36 0.36 18.14 -24.75
CA TYR A 36 1.15 18.22 -23.52
C TYR A 36 2.65 18.38 -23.83
N LYS A 37 3.38 19.05 -22.92
CA LYS A 37 4.84 19.20 -23.01
C LYS A 37 5.48 17.81 -23.05
N PRO A 38 6.27 17.45 -24.08
CA PRO A 38 7.05 16.21 -24.07
C PRO A 38 7.99 16.17 -22.86
N LEU A 39 8.33 14.97 -22.39
CA LEU A 39 9.36 14.84 -21.36
C LEU A 39 10.71 15.21 -21.96
N ASP A 40 11.40 16.16 -21.34
CA ASP A 40 12.75 16.56 -21.70
C ASP A 40 13.74 16.04 -20.64
N LEU A 41 14.53 15.04 -21.02
CA LEU A 41 15.50 14.42 -20.13
C LEU A 41 16.75 15.30 -19.92
N ALA A 42 17.07 16.18 -20.88
CA ALA A 42 18.17 17.12 -20.74
C ALA A 42 17.82 18.22 -19.72
N GLU A 43 16.56 18.66 -19.69
CA GLU A 43 16.02 19.56 -18.65
C GLU A 43 15.97 18.88 -17.27
N LEU A 44 15.56 17.61 -17.22
CA LEU A 44 15.46 16.85 -15.97
C LEU A 44 16.83 16.53 -15.34
N SER A 45 17.85 16.37 -16.19
CA SER A 45 19.26 16.10 -15.86
C SER A 45 19.58 14.76 -15.19
N THR A 46 18.98 14.45 -14.04
CA THR A 46 19.44 13.38 -13.15
C THR A 46 18.28 12.52 -12.66
N LEU A 47 18.45 11.19 -12.76
CA LEU A 47 17.60 10.18 -12.13
C LEU A 47 18.45 9.34 -11.19
N THR A 48 18.12 9.37 -9.89
CA THR A 48 18.83 8.59 -8.87
C THR A 48 18.00 7.38 -8.45
N PHE A 49 18.66 6.24 -8.27
CA PHE A 49 18.03 5.00 -7.82
C PHE A 49 18.72 4.51 -6.54
N LYS A 50 17.93 4.00 -5.59
CA LYS A 50 18.43 3.42 -4.34
C LYS A 50 17.59 2.20 -3.96
N ARG A 51 18.18 1.29 -3.19
CA ARG A 51 17.41 0.20 -2.57
C ARG A 51 16.41 0.78 -1.55
N ALA A 52 15.28 0.11 -1.39
CA ALA A 52 14.35 0.43 -0.32
C ALA A 52 15.01 0.17 1.05
N ASP A 53 14.71 1.04 2.00
CA ASP A 53 15.15 0.94 3.38
C ASP A 53 13.99 0.40 4.22
N ASN A 54 13.97 -0.91 4.47
CA ASN A 54 12.85 -1.57 5.14
C ASN A 54 12.81 -1.31 6.65
N GLU A 55 13.94 -0.94 7.27
CA GLU A 55 13.97 -0.53 8.68
C GLU A 55 13.28 0.83 8.85
N LYS A 56 13.54 1.76 7.92
CA LYS A 56 12.89 3.07 7.90
C LYS A 56 11.43 3.01 7.43
N TYR A 57 11.10 2.09 6.53
CA TYR A 57 9.77 1.96 5.92
C TYR A 57 9.19 0.54 6.10
N PRO A 58 8.81 0.15 7.33
CA PRO A 58 8.37 -1.21 7.65
C PRO A 58 7.13 -1.65 6.87
N CYS A 59 6.25 -0.72 6.47
CA CYS A 59 5.06 -1.04 5.67
C CYS A 59 5.38 -1.71 4.32
N ILE A 60 6.62 -1.57 3.80
CA ILE A 60 7.06 -2.30 2.60
C ILE A 60 7.05 -3.81 2.87
N ASN A 61 7.61 -4.24 4.00
CA ASN A 61 7.62 -5.66 4.39
C ASN A 61 6.20 -6.17 4.64
N LEU A 62 5.37 -5.40 5.36
CA LEU A 62 3.97 -5.75 5.63
C LEU A 62 3.18 -5.95 4.34
N ALA A 63 3.36 -5.06 3.35
CA ALA A 63 2.73 -5.21 2.03
C ALA A 63 3.17 -6.46 1.29
N TYR A 64 4.47 -6.80 1.33
CA TYR A 64 4.98 -8.03 0.76
C TYR A 64 4.47 -9.28 1.48
N GLU A 65 4.34 -9.24 2.81
CA GLU A 65 3.79 -10.33 3.60
C GLU A 65 2.31 -10.57 3.29
N ALA A 66 1.50 -9.52 3.27
CA ALA A 66 0.09 -9.61 2.87
C ALA A 66 -0.07 -10.14 1.44
N GLY A 67 0.76 -9.65 0.51
CA GLY A 67 0.76 -10.11 -0.88
C GLY A 67 1.14 -11.58 -1.03
N ARG A 68 2.09 -12.08 -0.23
CA ARG A 68 2.47 -13.51 -0.20
C ARG A 68 1.42 -14.39 0.46
N ALA A 69 0.80 -13.91 1.53
CA ALA A 69 -0.31 -14.61 2.19
C ALA A 69 -1.54 -14.71 1.27
N GLY A 70 -1.78 -13.66 0.49
CA GLY A 70 -2.92 -13.57 -0.43
C GLY A 70 -4.25 -13.60 0.31
N GLY A 71 -5.31 -14.00 -0.40
CA GLY A 71 -6.64 -14.14 0.19
C GLY A 71 -7.17 -12.84 0.78
N THR A 72 -7.69 -12.91 2.00
CA THR A 72 -8.25 -11.77 2.73
C THR A 72 -7.21 -10.87 3.40
N MET A 73 -5.94 -11.29 3.50
CA MET A 73 -4.90 -10.53 4.21
C MET A 73 -4.64 -9.15 3.58
N THR A 74 -4.74 -9.02 2.26
CA THR A 74 -4.53 -7.74 1.56
C THR A 74 -5.65 -6.74 1.85
N ALA A 75 -6.89 -7.21 2.01
CA ALA A 75 -8.01 -6.37 2.44
C ALA A 75 -7.79 -5.85 3.86
N VAL A 76 -7.37 -6.73 4.77
CA VAL A 76 -7.05 -6.37 6.16
C VAL A 76 -5.91 -5.36 6.24
N LEU A 77 -4.81 -5.57 5.51
CA LEU A 77 -3.72 -4.59 5.42
C LEU A 77 -4.24 -3.21 4.98
N ASN A 78 -5.04 -3.17 3.90
CA ASN A 78 -5.54 -1.91 3.37
C ASN A 78 -6.46 -1.19 4.38
N ALA A 79 -7.43 -1.92 4.93
CA ALA A 79 -8.40 -1.40 5.89
C ALA A 79 -7.73 -0.91 7.18
N ALA A 80 -6.77 -1.68 7.71
CA ALA A 80 -6.01 -1.29 8.88
C ALA A 80 -5.18 -0.01 8.63
N ASN A 81 -4.55 0.10 7.46
CA ASN A 81 -3.81 1.30 7.07
C ASN A 81 -4.72 2.52 6.94
N GLU A 82 -5.89 2.38 6.31
CA GLU A 82 -6.86 3.47 6.19
C GLU A 82 -7.34 3.94 7.58
N ALA A 83 -7.75 3.01 8.44
CA ALA A 83 -8.19 3.33 9.80
C ALA A 83 -7.09 3.99 10.62
N ALA A 84 -5.87 3.44 10.63
CA ALA A 84 -4.76 3.99 11.40
C ALA A 84 -4.36 5.39 10.90
N ASN A 85 -4.35 5.61 9.58
CA ASN A 85 -4.05 6.91 8.99
C ASN A 85 -5.15 7.95 9.26
N GLU A 86 -6.43 7.54 9.25
CA GLU A 86 -7.55 8.41 9.65
C GLU A 86 -7.38 8.86 11.11
N LYS A 87 -7.18 7.92 12.04
CA LYS A 87 -6.99 8.24 13.46
C LYS A 87 -5.72 9.05 13.74
N PHE A 88 -4.64 8.82 12.99
CA PHE A 88 -3.44 9.65 13.04
C PHE A 88 -3.75 11.10 12.65
N ARG A 89 -4.56 11.31 11.60
CA ARG A 89 -4.96 12.64 11.13
C ARG A 89 -5.95 13.35 12.06
N ASP A 90 -6.71 12.59 12.85
CA ASP A 90 -7.61 13.12 13.87
C ASP A 90 -6.87 13.66 15.12
N ASP A 91 -5.54 13.51 15.18
CA ASP A 91 -4.66 14.03 16.24
C ASP A 91 -5.05 13.58 17.67
N ILE A 92 -5.53 12.34 17.80
CA ILE A 92 -5.98 11.75 19.07
C ILE A 92 -4.83 11.18 19.93
N GLY A 93 -3.60 11.65 19.71
CA GLY A 93 -2.40 11.17 20.41
C GLY A 93 -1.74 9.91 19.81
N LEU A 94 -2.06 9.58 18.55
CA LEU A 94 -1.38 8.51 17.81
C LEU A 94 -0.16 9.08 17.08
N GLY A 95 1.02 8.49 17.27
CA GLY A 95 2.23 8.89 16.55
C GLY A 95 2.29 8.31 15.13
N PHE A 96 3.03 8.96 14.23
CA PHE A 96 3.25 8.44 12.87
C PHE A 96 3.86 7.03 12.86
N LEU A 97 4.76 6.75 13.82
CA LEU A 97 5.42 5.45 13.96
C LEU A 97 4.54 4.37 14.60
N ASP A 98 3.31 4.70 15.00
CA ASP A 98 2.35 3.73 15.52
C ASP A 98 1.49 3.12 14.40
N ILE A 99 1.40 3.80 13.24
CA ILE A 99 0.65 3.28 12.07
C ILE A 99 1.16 1.89 11.65
N PRO A 100 2.48 1.66 11.44
CA PRO A 100 2.96 0.34 11.04
C PRO A 100 2.70 -0.72 12.12
N LYS A 101 2.80 -0.36 13.40
CA LYS A 101 2.55 -1.29 14.52
C LYS A 101 1.09 -1.71 14.56
N LEU A 102 0.16 -0.78 14.36
CA LEU A 102 -1.27 -1.08 14.30
C LEU A 102 -1.59 -1.99 13.11
N ILE A 103 -1.01 -1.71 11.95
CA ILE A 103 -1.19 -2.56 10.75
C ILE A 103 -0.68 -3.97 11.02
N GLU A 104 0.56 -4.09 11.50
CA GLU A 104 1.19 -5.38 11.82
C GLU A 104 0.35 -6.18 12.84
N ALA A 105 -0.15 -5.51 13.87
CA ALA A 105 -0.98 -6.11 14.90
C ALA A 105 -2.30 -6.64 14.37
N THR A 106 -2.97 -5.85 13.54
CA THR A 106 -4.24 -6.27 12.95
C THR A 106 -4.02 -7.39 11.93
N MET A 107 -2.92 -7.38 11.19
CA MET A 107 -2.56 -8.48 10.30
C MET A 107 -2.22 -9.77 11.06
N GLU A 108 -1.52 -9.66 12.19
CA GLU A 108 -1.19 -10.82 13.03
C GLU A 108 -2.45 -11.50 13.57
N ASP A 109 -3.37 -10.71 14.13
CA ASP A 109 -4.64 -11.21 14.67
C ASP A 109 -5.49 -11.91 13.60
N HIS A 110 -5.44 -11.43 12.35
CA HIS A 110 -6.23 -12.00 11.24
C HIS A 110 -5.74 -13.37 10.79
N LYS A 111 -4.50 -13.77 11.14
CA LYS A 111 -3.92 -15.04 10.66
C LYS A 111 -4.76 -16.25 11.05
N ALA A 112 -5.47 -16.20 12.18
CA ALA A 112 -6.32 -17.29 12.66
C ALA A 112 -7.53 -17.52 11.73
N ASP A 113 -8.07 -16.46 11.14
CA ASP A 113 -9.27 -16.48 10.29
C ASP A 113 -8.94 -16.26 8.80
N LEU A 114 -7.66 -16.41 8.42
CA LEU A 114 -7.18 -16.15 7.07
C LEU A 114 -7.83 -17.09 6.05
N LYS A 115 -8.68 -16.50 5.20
CA LYS A 115 -9.26 -17.17 4.04
C LYS A 115 -8.43 -16.94 2.79
N THR A 116 -7.89 -18.01 2.20
CA THR A 116 -7.02 -17.97 0.99
C THR A 116 -7.69 -18.47 -0.28
N SER A 117 -8.85 -19.12 -0.19
CA SER A 117 -9.58 -19.68 -1.34
C SER A 117 -11.06 -19.32 -1.27
N ASN A 118 -11.71 -19.22 -2.44
CA ASN A 118 -13.12 -18.86 -2.56
C ASN A 118 -13.49 -17.58 -1.81
N VAL A 119 -12.63 -16.57 -1.88
CA VAL A 119 -12.87 -15.24 -1.30
C VAL A 119 -13.96 -14.54 -2.10
N SER A 120 -15.06 -14.20 -1.45
CA SER A 120 -16.18 -13.44 -2.00
C SER A 120 -16.07 -11.95 -1.66
N LEU A 121 -16.95 -11.14 -2.23
CA LEU A 121 -17.05 -9.73 -1.89
C LEU A 121 -17.46 -9.54 -0.42
N GLU A 122 -18.37 -10.37 0.09
CA GLU A 122 -18.82 -10.33 1.48
C GLU A 122 -17.69 -10.62 2.45
N ASP A 123 -16.78 -11.56 2.12
CA ASP A 123 -15.59 -11.80 2.93
C ASP A 123 -14.70 -10.55 3.00
N ILE A 124 -14.51 -9.85 1.87
CA ILE A 124 -13.69 -8.63 1.81
C ILE A 124 -14.30 -7.52 2.65
N LEU A 125 -15.61 -7.30 2.53
CA LEU A 125 -16.32 -6.27 3.31
C LEU A 125 -16.28 -6.60 4.81
N THR A 126 -16.47 -7.87 5.17
CA THR A 126 -16.38 -8.33 6.56
C THR A 126 -14.97 -8.11 7.12
N CYS A 127 -13.93 -8.42 6.33
CA CYS A 127 -12.54 -8.19 6.72
C CYS A 127 -12.21 -6.69 6.86
N ASP A 128 -12.75 -5.83 6.01
CA ASP A 128 -12.58 -4.37 6.13
C ASP A 128 -13.19 -3.85 7.44
N GLU A 129 -14.46 -4.18 7.70
CA GLU A 129 -15.16 -3.78 8.92
C GLU A 129 -14.44 -4.29 10.18
N TRP A 130 -14.06 -5.57 10.18
CA TRP A 130 -13.33 -6.19 11.27
C TRP A 130 -11.97 -5.52 11.51
N ALA A 131 -11.19 -5.26 10.45
CA ALA A 131 -9.87 -4.66 10.56
C ALA A 131 -9.95 -3.23 11.12
N ARG A 132 -10.95 -2.45 10.71
CA ARG A 132 -11.20 -1.10 11.26
C ARG A 132 -11.52 -1.16 12.75
N ALA A 133 -12.43 -2.04 13.15
CA ALA A 133 -12.78 -2.23 14.56
C ALA A 133 -11.56 -2.66 15.39
N GLN A 134 -10.70 -3.52 14.81
CA GLN A 134 -9.53 -4.01 15.51
C GLN A 134 -8.44 -2.95 15.69
N VAL A 135 -8.25 -2.07 14.70
CA VAL A 135 -7.40 -0.88 14.88
C VAL A 135 -7.92 0.01 16.01
N GLU A 136 -9.23 0.25 16.09
CA GLU A 136 -9.79 1.05 17.19
C GLU A 136 -9.60 0.41 18.58
N ALA A 137 -9.73 -0.92 18.67
CA ALA A 137 -9.46 -1.65 19.91
C ALA A 137 -7.99 -1.48 20.35
N LYS A 138 -7.06 -1.66 19.41
CA LYS A 138 -5.62 -1.53 19.67
C LYS A 138 -5.17 -0.11 20.00
N ILE A 139 -5.79 0.92 19.42
CA ILE A 139 -5.51 2.31 19.79
C ILE A 139 -5.83 2.56 21.27
N LYS A 140 -6.94 2.00 21.78
CA LYS A 140 -7.29 2.10 23.19
C LYS A 140 -6.25 1.42 24.08
N GLU A 141 -5.70 0.29 23.64
CA GLU A 141 -4.59 -0.40 24.32
C GLU A 141 -3.34 0.51 24.42
N ILE A 142 -2.90 1.14 23.32
CA ILE A 142 -1.79 2.13 23.34
C ILE A 142 -2.06 3.23 24.36
N GLN A 143 -3.25 3.83 24.31
CA GLN A 143 -3.61 4.96 25.16
C GLN A 143 -3.69 4.57 26.63
N SER A 144 -4.01 3.32 26.95
CA SER A 144 -4.00 2.78 28.31
C SER A 144 -2.60 2.40 28.82
N GLY A 145 -1.55 2.54 28.00
CA GLY A 145 -0.18 2.17 28.34
C GLY A 145 0.15 0.69 28.15
N ALA A 146 -0.73 -0.09 27.51
CA ALA A 146 -0.45 -1.46 27.15
C ALA A 146 0.44 -1.51 25.88
N GLN A 147 1.41 -2.43 25.86
CA GLN A 147 2.19 -2.71 24.67
C GLN A 147 1.36 -3.55 23.69
N ILE A 148 1.22 -3.07 22.45
CA ILE A 148 0.57 -3.84 21.37
C ILE A 148 1.46 -5.00 20.90
N PHE A 149 2.78 -4.95 21.15
CA PHE A 149 3.74 -6.01 20.79
C PHE A 149 4.95 -6.07 21.72
N ALA A 150 5.53 -7.28 21.79
CA ALA A 150 6.84 -7.59 22.35
C ALA A 150 7.86 -7.80 21.23
#